data_AF-A0A939ERD9-F1
#
_entry.id   AF-A0A939ERD9-F1
#
_cell.length_a   1.000
_cell.length_b   1.000
_cell.length_c   1.000
_cell.angle_alpha   90.00
_cell.angle_beta   90.00
_cell.angle_gamma   90.00
#
_symmetry.space_group_name_H-M   'P 1'
#
loop_
_entity.id
_entity.type
_entity.pdbx_description
1 polymer ?
#
loop_
_entity_poly.entity_id
_entity_poly.type
_entity_poly.pdbx_seq_one_letter_code
_entity_poly.pdbx_strand_id
1 'polypeptide(L)'
;MAGLRSRRRVQGTDYWPGFVDAMATLLLVIIFMLSIFMLAQFFLSQQLSGRDTVLNRLNIQISELTELLAMERASNSELEDTISGLQASLGATTDERDRLLGLLDTQSGAADAAGGRASQLENLLDDEKQVSQRALAQVELLNQQISALRRQISAANAALEASEAKESQSQAKIASLGKRLNAALVQRVQELSRYRSDFFGRLREILSQRSDIRVVGDRFVFQSEVLFDSGSEEINPDGEGELEKLADAILELSSQIPEEINWVLRVDGHTDARPLSGTGRLRNNWELSAARAISVVRYLVAKGVDPKRLVAAGFGEFQPLEEGESPDALAKNRRIELKLTER
;
A
#
# COMPACT_ATOMS: atom_id res chain seq x y z
N MET A 1 -135.44 21.98 124.51
CA MET A 1 -135.36 21.99 125.99
C MET A 1 -133.90 22.20 126.36
N ALA A 2 -133.55 23.24 127.14
CA ALA A 2 -133.52 23.32 128.62
C ALA A 2 -132.22 22.69 129.22
N GLY A 3 -131.56 23.24 130.26
CA GLY A 3 -131.82 24.43 131.09
C GLY A 3 -130.50 25.17 131.49
N LEU A 4 -130.51 26.38 132.06
CA LEU A 4 -130.75 26.74 133.50
C LEU A 4 -129.64 26.23 134.45
N ARG A 5 -129.08 26.94 135.44
CA ARG A 5 -129.29 28.29 136.07
C ARG A 5 -128.01 28.69 136.87
N SER A 6 -127.61 29.97 137.02
CA SER A 6 -127.88 30.91 138.15
C SER A 6 -127.67 30.32 139.57
N ARG A 7 -127.03 30.92 140.61
CA ARG A 7 -127.10 32.26 141.32
C ARG A 7 -126.09 32.19 142.52
N ARG A 8 -125.77 33.15 143.43
CA ARG A 8 -126.03 34.57 143.83
C ARG A 8 -124.81 34.97 144.74
N ARG A 9 -124.10 36.11 144.62
CA ARG A 9 -124.30 37.50 145.15
C ARG A 9 -124.36 37.68 146.69
N VAL A 10 -123.92 38.87 147.17
CA VAL A 10 -123.87 39.44 148.56
C VAL A 10 -122.52 39.14 149.24
N GLN A 11 -121.55 40.06 149.36
CA GLN A 11 -121.43 41.40 150.00
C GLN A 11 -120.85 41.34 151.44
N GLY A 12 -119.73 42.05 151.62
CA GLY A 12 -119.10 42.41 152.89
C GLY A 12 -117.97 43.39 152.56
N THR A 13 -117.91 44.53 153.24
CA THR A 13 -116.94 45.61 152.97
C THR A 13 -115.88 45.66 154.05
N ASP A 14 -114.60 45.72 153.67
CA ASP A 14 -113.54 46.17 154.57
C ASP A 14 -112.38 46.82 153.80
N TYR A 15 -111.45 47.46 154.52
CA TYR A 15 -110.54 48.50 154.00
C TYR A 15 -109.07 48.04 153.84
N TRP A 16 -108.24 48.85 153.13
CA TRP A 16 -106.75 48.78 153.02
C TRP A 16 -106.16 47.72 152.03
N PRO A 17 -105.02 47.95 151.34
CA PRO A 17 -104.56 49.14 150.59
C PRO A 17 -104.15 48.83 149.12
N GLY A 18 -104.20 49.81 148.21
CA GLY A 18 -103.91 49.64 146.77
C GLY A 18 -102.46 49.86 146.31
N PHE A 19 -101.44 49.21 146.89
CA PHE A 19 -100.04 49.39 146.46
C PHE A 19 -99.42 48.18 145.71
N VAL A 20 -99.94 46.97 145.91
CA VAL A 20 -99.36 45.73 145.33
C VAL A 20 -99.55 45.64 143.81
N ASP A 21 -100.71 46.09 143.31
CA ASP A 21 -101.11 45.95 141.90
C ASP A 21 -100.25 46.81 140.95
N ALA A 22 -99.84 48.01 141.40
CA ALA A 22 -98.93 48.89 140.66
C ALA A 22 -97.51 48.31 140.51
N MET A 23 -97.04 47.53 141.48
CA MET A 23 -95.74 46.85 141.39
C MET A 23 -95.81 45.61 140.48
N ALA A 24 -96.90 44.84 140.56
CA ALA A 24 -97.11 43.64 139.75
C ALA A 24 -97.26 43.98 138.25
N THR A 25 -98.06 44.99 137.91
CA THR A 25 -98.26 45.45 136.53
C THR A 25 -96.99 45.99 135.90
N LEU A 26 -96.19 46.77 136.64
CA LEU A 26 -94.91 47.31 136.16
C LEU A 26 -93.88 46.20 135.90
N LEU A 27 -93.81 45.19 136.78
CA LEU A 27 -93.02 43.96 136.53
C LEU A 27 -93.47 43.22 135.26
N LEU A 28 -94.79 43.07 135.06
CA LEU A 28 -95.33 42.37 133.89
C LEU A 28 -95.00 43.10 132.58
N VAL A 29 -95.09 44.43 132.57
CA VAL A 29 -94.66 45.26 131.41
C VAL A 29 -93.16 45.15 131.15
N ILE A 30 -92.32 45.16 132.19
CA ILE A 30 -90.86 44.97 132.04
C ILE A 30 -90.54 43.57 131.47
N ILE A 31 -91.17 42.52 131.99
CA ILE A 31 -90.99 41.14 131.51
C ILE A 31 -91.47 41.01 130.06
N PHE A 32 -92.60 41.61 129.70
CA PHE A 32 -93.13 41.60 128.34
C PHE A 32 -92.21 42.37 127.35
N MET A 33 -91.72 43.54 127.75
CA MET A 33 -90.79 44.35 126.94
C MET A 33 -89.42 43.68 126.79
N LEU A 34 -88.90 43.05 127.84
CA LEU A 34 -87.71 42.19 127.77
C LEU A 34 -87.94 40.96 126.88
N SER A 35 -89.12 40.35 126.92
CA SER A 35 -89.45 39.19 126.07
C SER A 35 -89.52 39.58 124.60
N ILE A 36 -90.13 40.72 124.26
CA ILE A 36 -90.13 41.28 122.90
C ILE A 36 -88.71 41.63 122.45
N PHE A 37 -87.90 42.26 123.31
CA PHE A 37 -86.51 42.57 122.98
C PHE A 37 -85.67 41.30 122.79
N MET A 38 -85.86 40.27 123.61
CA MET A 38 -85.17 38.98 123.49
C MET A 38 -85.60 38.24 122.22
N LEU A 39 -86.88 38.28 121.85
CA LEU A 39 -87.38 37.77 120.56
C LEU A 39 -86.78 38.53 119.38
N ALA A 40 -86.71 39.86 119.44
CA ALA A 40 -86.11 40.69 118.39
C ALA A 40 -84.60 40.41 118.25
N GLN A 41 -83.87 40.29 119.37
CA GLN A 41 -82.47 39.88 119.40
C GLN A 41 -82.28 38.46 118.85
N PHE A 42 -83.16 37.52 119.18
CA PHE A 42 -83.12 36.14 118.68
C PHE A 42 -83.35 36.08 117.16
N PHE A 43 -84.38 36.76 116.63
CA PHE A 43 -84.65 36.83 115.20
C PHE A 43 -83.54 37.56 114.43
N LEU A 44 -83.00 38.66 114.98
CA LEU A 44 -81.88 39.39 114.37
C LEU A 44 -80.59 38.55 114.38
N SER A 45 -80.34 37.82 115.47
CA SER A 45 -79.23 36.87 115.58
C SER A 45 -79.39 35.70 114.60
N GLN A 46 -80.60 35.16 114.40
CA GLN A 46 -80.89 34.16 113.36
C GLN A 46 -80.69 34.72 111.94
N GLN A 47 -81.11 35.95 111.65
CA GLN A 47 -80.88 36.56 110.33
C GLN A 47 -79.40 36.87 110.07
N LEU A 48 -78.68 37.37 111.07
CA LEU A 48 -77.23 37.60 110.97
C LEU A 48 -76.49 36.27 110.82
N SER A 49 -76.71 35.29 111.71
CA SER A 49 -76.08 33.96 111.61
C SER A 49 -76.44 33.22 110.31
N GLY A 50 -77.68 33.34 109.83
CA GLY A 50 -78.09 32.82 108.52
C GLY A 50 -77.37 33.50 107.35
N ARG A 51 -77.23 34.83 107.40
CA ARG A 51 -76.46 35.61 106.42
C ARG A 51 -74.97 35.29 106.48
N ASP A 52 -74.39 35.15 107.68
CA ASP A 52 -72.97 34.90 107.89
C ASP A 52 -72.59 33.46 107.48
N THR A 53 -73.47 32.48 107.72
CA THR A 53 -73.27 31.10 107.22
C THR A 53 -73.42 31.01 105.70
N VAL A 54 -74.32 31.79 105.08
CA VAL A 54 -74.40 31.91 103.61
C VAL A 54 -73.16 32.63 103.05
N LEU A 55 -72.72 33.73 103.65
CA LEU A 55 -71.51 34.46 103.25
C LEU A 55 -70.26 33.59 103.39
N ASN A 56 -70.12 32.84 104.48
CA ASN A 56 -68.98 31.93 104.67
C ASN A 56 -69.01 30.78 103.66
N ARG A 57 -70.18 30.19 103.36
CA ARG A 57 -70.33 29.19 102.29
C ARG A 57 -69.96 29.77 100.92
N LEU A 58 -70.44 30.96 100.59
CA LEU A 58 -70.09 31.64 99.34
C LEU A 58 -68.60 31.95 99.27
N ASN A 59 -67.97 32.35 100.38
CA ASN A 59 -66.54 32.63 100.43
C ASN A 59 -65.69 31.36 100.24
N ILE A 60 -66.13 30.22 100.79
CA ILE A 60 -65.54 28.89 100.53
C ILE A 60 -65.71 28.52 99.05
N GLN A 61 -66.91 28.66 98.47
CA GLN A 61 -67.16 28.36 97.06
C GLN A 61 -66.38 29.29 96.11
N ILE A 62 -66.18 30.57 96.47
CA ILE A 62 -65.33 31.51 95.74
C ILE A 62 -63.86 31.08 95.83
N SER A 63 -63.39 30.61 96.99
CA SER A 63 -62.04 30.07 97.15
C SER A 63 -61.84 28.83 96.28
N GLU A 64 -62.76 27.87 96.35
CA GLU A 64 -62.76 26.62 95.56
C GLU A 64 -62.79 26.89 94.05
N LEU A 65 -63.65 27.81 93.58
CA LEU A 65 -63.69 28.25 92.18
C LEU A 65 -62.42 29.02 91.77
N THR A 66 -61.79 29.75 92.68
CA THR A 66 -60.52 30.45 92.41
C THR A 66 -59.35 29.47 92.30
N GLU A 67 -59.34 28.43 93.11
CA GLU A 67 -58.35 27.35 93.07
C GLU A 67 -58.51 26.48 91.81
N LEU A 68 -59.74 26.12 91.45
CA LEU A 68 -60.06 25.45 90.18
C LEU A 68 -59.67 26.31 88.96
N LEU A 69 -59.98 27.61 88.97
CA LEU A 69 -59.59 28.53 87.89
C LEU A 69 -58.06 28.73 87.81
N ALA A 70 -57.35 28.68 88.94
CA ALA A 70 -55.89 28.70 88.96
C ALA A 70 -55.31 27.40 88.36
N MET A 71 -55.90 26.25 88.67
CA MET A 71 -55.52 24.95 88.12
C MET A 71 -55.82 24.84 86.61
N GLU A 72 -56.97 25.34 86.16
CA GLU A 72 -57.32 25.43 84.73
C GLU A 72 -56.31 26.31 83.98
N ARG A 73 -55.96 27.49 84.53
CA ARG A 73 -54.96 28.38 83.93
C ARG A 73 -53.57 27.77 83.89
N ALA A 74 -53.16 27.05 84.94
CA ALA A 74 -51.90 26.32 84.94
C ALA A 74 -51.87 25.22 83.88
N SER A 75 -52.94 24.44 83.75
CA SER A 75 -53.06 23.38 82.74
C SER A 75 -53.12 23.94 81.32
N ASN A 76 -53.82 25.06 81.08
CA ASN A 76 -53.79 25.74 79.78
C ASN A 76 -52.39 26.29 79.44
N SER A 77 -51.66 26.84 80.42
CA SER A 77 -50.25 27.24 80.21
C SER A 77 -49.35 26.06 79.85
N GLU A 78 -49.51 24.92 80.53
CA GLU A 78 -48.77 23.67 80.22
C GLU A 78 -49.13 23.12 78.83
N LEU A 79 -50.39 23.27 78.39
CA LEU A 79 -50.83 22.94 77.04
C LEU A 79 -50.26 23.90 75.99
N GLU A 80 -50.19 25.21 76.26
CA GLU A 80 -49.55 26.20 75.38
C GLU A 80 -48.03 25.95 75.26
N ASP A 81 -47.35 25.65 76.36
CA ASP A 81 -45.92 25.28 76.39
C ASP A 81 -45.65 23.97 75.63
N THR A 82 -46.46 22.93 75.84
CA THR A 82 -46.29 21.64 75.14
C THR A 82 -46.64 21.72 73.65
N ILE A 83 -47.66 22.49 73.27
CA ILE A 83 -47.95 22.80 71.86
C ILE A 83 -46.77 23.55 71.23
N SER A 84 -46.20 24.53 71.92
CA SER A 84 -45.03 25.29 71.43
C SER A 84 -43.79 24.40 71.26
N GLY A 85 -43.52 23.49 72.21
CA GLY A 85 -42.45 22.50 72.12
C GLY A 85 -42.66 21.49 70.98
N LEU A 86 -43.89 21.01 70.78
CA LEU A 86 -44.24 20.12 69.66
C LEU A 86 -44.13 20.83 68.30
N GLN A 87 -44.52 22.10 68.20
CA GLN A 87 -44.33 22.91 66.98
C GLN A 87 -42.85 23.10 66.66
N ALA A 88 -42.02 23.42 67.65
CA ALA A 88 -40.57 23.52 67.48
C ALA A 88 -39.93 22.20 67.03
N SER A 89 -40.37 21.07 67.60
CA SER A 89 -39.92 19.72 67.21
C SER A 89 -40.36 19.34 65.78
N LEU A 90 -41.59 19.68 65.39
CA LEU A 90 -42.10 19.48 64.04
C LEU A 90 -41.38 20.35 62.99
N GLY A 91 -40.97 21.57 63.37
CA GLY A 91 -40.09 22.42 62.58
C GLY A 91 -38.73 21.76 62.35
N ALA A 92 -38.00 21.45 63.43
CA ALA A 92 -36.66 20.86 63.33
C ALA A 92 -36.63 19.51 62.57
N THR A 93 -37.68 18.68 62.71
CA THR A 93 -37.81 17.42 61.95
C THR A 93 -38.23 17.63 60.49
N THR A 94 -38.87 18.76 60.17
CA THR A 94 -39.12 19.19 58.79
C THR A 94 -37.83 19.71 58.15
N ASP A 95 -37.08 20.57 58.83
CA ASP A 95 -35.82 21.12 58.35
C ASP A 95 -34.78 20.02 58.03
N GLU A 96 -34.62 19.04 58.94
CA GLU A 96 -33.69 17.92 58.71
C GLU A 96 -34.19 16.97 57.60
N ARG A 97 -35.50 16.78 57.45
CA ARG A 97 -36.08 16.01 56.32
C ARG A 97 -35.83 16.70 54.98
N ASP A 98 -36.03 18.01 54.89
CA ASP A 98 -35.83 18.76 53.65
C ASP A 98 -34.33 18.89 53.31
N ARG A 99 -33.47 18.98 54.33
CA ARG A 99 -32.01 18.85 54.20
C ARG A 99 -31.59 17.47 53.68
N LEU A 100 -32.15 16.39 54.21
CA LEU A 100 -31.87 15.02 53.76
C LEU A 100 -32.36 14.78 52.32
N LEU A 101 -33.49 15.38 51.93
CA LEU A 101 -33.97 15.35 50.54
C LEU A 101 -33.00 16.08 49.59
N GLY A 102 -32.47 17.25 49.99
CA GLY A 102 -31.43 17.95 49.20
C GLY A 102 -30.10 17.18 49.09
N LEU A 103 -29.70 16.48 50.15
CA LEU A 103 -28.55 15.57 50.11
C LEU A 103 -28.80 14.36 49.19
N LEU A 104 -30.02 13.80 49.18
CA LEU A 104 -30.39 12.70 48.30
C LEU A 104 -30.41 13.13 46.83
N ASP A 105 -30.99 14.29 46.51
CA ASP A 105 -31.07 14.85 45.16
C ASP A 105 -29.67 15.15 44.58
N THR A 106 -28.81 15.79 45.37
CA THR A 106 -27.42 16.01 44.96
C THR A 106 -26.62 14.72 44.81
N GLN A 107 -26.91 13.68 45.62
CA GLN A 107 -26.28 12.37 45.47
C GLN A 107 -26.81 11.59 44.25
N SER A 108 -28.10 11.68 43.90
CA SER A 108 -28.63 11.07 42.68
C SER A 108 -28.09 11.74 41.43
N GLY A 109 -28.06 13.08 41.37
CA GLY A 109 -27.45 13.80 40.24
C GLY A 109 -25.96 13.50 40.08
N ALA A 110 -25.23 13.26 41.17
CA ALA A 110 -23.84 12.80 41.13
C ALA A 110 -23.70 11.36 40.61
N ALA A 111 -24.64 10.46 40.97
CA ALA A 111 -24.68 9.08 40.47
C ALA A 111 -25.02 9.01 38.97
N ASP A 112 -26.00 9.78 38.51
CA ASP A 112 -26.37 9.88 37.09
C ASP A 112 -25.19 10.44 36.26
N ALA A 113 -24.53 11.49 36.76
CA ALA A 113 -23.32 12.02 36.15
C ALA A 113 -22.14 11.01 36.16
N ALA A 114 -22.09 10.08 37.11
CA ALA A 114 -21.10 8.99 37.11
C ALA A 114 -21.46 7.91 36.07
N GLY A 115 -22.73 7.50 35.99
CA GLY A 115 -23.23 6.55 34.99
C GLY A 115 -23.08 7.05 33.55
N GLY A 116 -23.34 8.33 33.30
CA GLY A 116 -23.08 8.97 32.00
C GLY A 116 -21.60 8.94 31.60
N ARG A 117 -20.68 9.23 32.53
CA ARG A 117 -19.23 9.12 32.28
C ARG A 117 -18.78 7.68 32.07
N ALA A 118 -19.30 6.73 32.84
CA ALA A 118 -19.01 5.31 32.67
C ALA A 118 -19.43 4.83 31.26
N SER A 119 -20.63 5.20 30.82
CA SER A 119 -21.16 4.88 29.49
C SER A 119 -20.31 5.50 28.37
N GLN A 120 -19.81 6.73 28.54
CA GLN A 120 -18.88 7.36 27.60
C GLN A 120 -17.53 6.64 27.53
N LEU A 121 -16.98 6.22 28.68
CA LEU A 121 -15.72 5.48 28.74
C LEU A 121 -15.84 4.07 28.14
N GLU A 122 -16.99 3.41 28.31
CA GLU A 122 -17.27 2.10 27.72
C GLU A 122 -17.34 2.18 26.19
N ASN A 123 -18.05 3.17 25.64
CA ASN A 123 -18.07 3.44 24.20
C ASN A 123 -16.67 3.71 23.62
N LEU A 124 -15.88 4.60 24.27
CA LEU A 124 -14.52 4.92 23.84
C LEU A 124 -13.59 3.70 23.90
N LEU A 125 -13.76 2.84 24.90
CA LEU A 125 -13.01 1.60 25.04
C LEU A 125 -13.36 0.59 23.93
N ASP A 126 -14.64 0.51 23.52
CA ASP A 126 -15.07 -0.36 22.42
C ASP A 126 -14.66 0.16 21.04
N ASP A 127 -14.66 1.48 20.82
CA ASP A 127 -14.07 2.09 19.62
C ASP A 127 -12.57 1.79 19.52
N GLU A 128 -11.81 1.94 20.62
CA GLU A 128 -10.37 1.65 20.66
C GLU A 128 -10.09 0.15 20.46
N LYS A 129 -10.91 -0.76 21.05
CA LYS A 129 -10.84 -2.21 20.74
C LYS A 129 -11.03 -2.48 19.25
N GLN A 130 -12.02 -1.84 18.60
CA GLN A 130 -12.25 -2.02 17.16
C GLN A 130 -11.10 -1.46 16.31
N VAL A 131 -10.54 -0.31 16.66
CA VAL A 131 -9.35 0.27 15.99
C VAL A 131 -8.15 -0.68 16.14
N SER A 132 -7.90 -1.18 17.34
CA SER A 132 -6.84 -2.16 17.63
C SER A 132 -7.00 -3.45 16.83
N GLN A 133 -8.22 -4.01 16.76
CA GLN A 133 -8.53 -5.20 15.95
C GLN A 133 -8.30 -4.96 14.44
N ARG A 134 -8.70 -3.80 13.91
CA ARG A 134 -8.43 -3.41 12.51
C ARG A 134 -6.93 -3.30 12.24
N ALA A 135 -6.17 -2.68 13.16
CA ALA A 135 -4.73 -2.55 13.05
C ALA A 135 -4.01 -3.92 13.08
N LEU A 136 -4.43 -4.84 13.96
CA LEU A 136 -3.89 -6.21 14.02
C LEU A 136 -4.15 -6.98 12.72
N ALA A 137 -5.37 -6.91 12.18
CA ALA A 137 -5.70 -7.53 10.89
C ALA A 137 -4.89 -6.94 9.72
N GLN A 138 -4.63 -5.63 9.74
CA GLN A 138 -3.77 -4.98 8.74
C GLN A 138 -2.29 -5.39 8.88
N VAL A 139 -1.79 -5.56 10.10
CA VAL A 139 -0.44 -6.08 10.36
C VAL A 139 -0.32 -7.54 9.91
N GLU A 140 -1.34 -8.37 10.09
CA GLU A 140 -1.33 -9.74 9.57
C GLU A 140 -1.29 -9.74 8.03
N LEU A 141 -2.15 -8.96 7.37
CA LEU A 141 -2.17 -8.81 5.92
C LEU A 141 -0.81 -8.34 5.37
N LEU A 142 -0.18 -7.36 6.01
CA LEU A 142 1.15 -6.87 5.64
C LEU A 142 2.23 -7.96 5.81
N ASN A 143 2.17 -8.77 6.87
CA ASN A 143 3.09 -9.91 7.05
C ASN A 143 2.89 -10.99 5.96
N GLN A 144 1.64 -11.29 5.59
CA GLN A 144 1.33 -12.20 4.48
C GLN A 144 1.87 -11.65 3.14
N GLN A 145 1.72 -10.35 2.87
CA GLN A 145 2.27 -9.67 1.69
C GLN A 145 3.81 -9.68 1.67
N ILE A 146 4.48 -9.36 2.79
CA ILE A 146 5.94 -9.42 2.91
C ILE A 146 6.46 -10.84 2.67
N SER A 147 5.75 -11.86 3.16
CA SER A 147 6.07 -13.28 2.90
C SER A 147 5.93 -13.63 1.40
N ALA A 148 4.88 -13.14 0.74
CA ALA A 148 4.70 -13.31 -0.70
C ALA A 148 5.81 -12.62 -1.53
N LEU A 149 6.14 -11.35 -1.19
CA LEU A 149 7.21 -10.59 -1.84
C LEU A 149 8.58 -11.25 -1.66
N ARG A 150 8.90 -11.78 -0.46
CA ARG A 150 10.13 -12.54 -0.21
C ARG A 150 10.22 -13.79 -1.09
N ARG A 151 9.12 -14.52 -1.28
CA ARG A 151 9.08 -15.66 -2.21
C ARG A 151 9.27 -15.23 -3.67
N GLN A 152 8.68 -14.12 -4.09
CA GLN A 152 8.87 -13.57 -5.44
C GLN A 152 10.32 -13.14 -5.70
N ILE A 153 10.96 -12.44 -4.75
CA ILE A 153 12.38 -12.05 -4.83
C ILE A 153 13.28 -13.28 -4.89
N SER A 154 13.04 -14.29 -4.05
CA SER A 154 13.80 -15.54 -4.08
C SER A 154 13.67 -16.29 -5.42
N ALA A 155 12.47 -16.32 -6.02
CA ALA A 155 12.25 -16.91 -7.34
C ALA A 155 12.90 -16.10 -8.46
N ALA A 156 12.89 -14.76 -8.38
CA ALA A 156 13.53 -13.89 -9.35
C ALA A 156 15.07 -14.04 -9.33
N ASN A 157 15.68 -14.11 -8.14
CA ASN A 157 17.12 -14.33 -8.00
C ASN A 157 17.53 -15.70 -8.56
N ALA A 158 16.81 -16.78 -8.23
CA ALA A 158 17.08 -18.11 -8.78
C ALA A 158 16.91 -18.17 -10.32
N ALA A 159 15.97 -17.40 -10.89
CA ALA A 159 15.82 -17.26 -12.33
C ALA A 159 16.96 -16.47 -12.98
N LEU A 160 17.49 -15.44 -12.29
CA LEU A 160 18.65 -14.67 -12.72
C LEU A 160 19.93 -15.53 -12.73
N GLU A 161 20.23 -16.21 -11.62
CA GLU A 161 21.37 -17.15 -11.50
C GLU A 161 21.34 -18.22 -12.60
N ALA A 162 20.16 -18.80 -12.88
CA ALA A 162 19.98 -19.77 -13.95
C ALA A 162 20.19 -19.17 -15.36
N SER A 163 19.85 -17.89 -15.55
CA SER A 163 20.09 -17.17 -16.80
C SER A 163 21.57 -16.85 -16.99
N GLU A 164 22.26 -16.35 -15.97
CA GLU A 164 23.70 -16.05 -15.98
C GLU A 164 24.54 -17.32 -16.22
N ALA A 165 24.21 -18.44 -15.57
CA ALA A 165 24.85 -19.72 -15.81
C ALA A 165 24.64 -20.22 -17.26
N LYS A 166 23.44 -20.03 -17.81
CA LYS A 166 23.11 -20.37 -19.21
C LYS A 166 23.84 -19.46 -20.20
N GLU A 167 23.99 -18.17 -19.91
CA GLU A 167 24.78 -17.25 -20.73
C GLU A 167 26.26 -17.62 -20.70
N SER A 168 26.85 -17.84 -19.52
CA SER A 168 28.24 -18.27 -19.37
C SER A 168 28.53 -19.55 -20.17
N GLN A 169 27.64 -20.55 -20.09
CA GLN A 169 27.75 -21.77 -20.91
C GLN A 169 27.63 -21.48 -22.42
N SER A 170 26.81 -20.50 -22.81
CA SER A 170 26.61 -20.11 -24.22
C SER A 170 27.82 -19.35 -24.77
N GLN A 171 28.40 -18.41 -24.01
CA GLN A 171 29.64 -17.72 -24.34
C GLN A 171 30.80 -18.72 -24.46
N ALA A 172 30.93 -19.69 -23.53
CA ALA A 172 31.93 -20.75 -23.60
C ALA A 172 31.76 -21.64 -24.86
N LYS A 173 30.51 -21.99 -25.21
CA LYS A 173 30.19 -22.70 -26.47
C LYS A 173 30.62 -21.88 -27.68
N ILE A 174 30.25 -20.61 -27.77
CA ILE A 174 30.63 -19.69 -28.88
C ILE A 174 32.16 -19.60 -29.00
N ALA A 175 32.88 -19.40 -27.89
CA ALA A 175 34.34 -19.35 -27.90
C ALA A 175 34.98 -20.67 -28.37
N SER A 176 34.42 -21.81 -27.98
CA SER A 176 34.88 -23.13 -28.45
C SER A 176 34.62 -23.35 -29.95
N LEU A 177 33.47 -22.90 -30.45
CA LEU A 177 33.08 -22.99 -31.86
C LEU A 177 33.94 -22.06 -32.72
N GLY A 178 34.18 -20.82 -32.28
CA GLY A 178 35.08 -19.89 -32.96
C GLY A 178 36.52 -20.42 -33.07
N LYS A 179 37.06 -21.03 -32.00
CA LYS A 179 38.37 -21.70 -32.05
C LYS A 179 38.39 -22.87 -33.04
N ARG A 180 37.35 -23.73 -33.05
CA ARG A 180 37.23 -24.86 -33.99
C ARG A 180 37.08 -24.39 -35.44
N LEU A 181 36.28 -23.36 -35.69
CA LEU A 181 36.07 -22.78 -37.01
C LEU A 181 37.37 -22.16 -37.54
N ASN A 182 38.06 -21.35 -36.74
CA ASN A 182 39.33 -20.75 -37.13
C ASN A 182 40.41 -21.81 -37.40
N ALA A 183 40.48 -22.88 -36.60
CA ALA A 183 41.39 -24.00 -36.86
C ALA A 183 41.07 -24.72 -38.18
N ALA A 184 39.78 -25.00 -38.46
CA ALA A 184 39.35 -25.62 -39.71
C ALA A 184 39.60 -24.71 -40.94
N LEU A 185 39.37 -23.40 -40.82
CA LEU A 185 39.68 -22.42 -41.87
C LEU A 185 41.18 -22.35 -42.15
N VAL A 186 42.03 -22.30 -41.12
CA VAL A 186 43.50 -22.34 -41.27
C VAL A 186 43.94 -23.63 -41.96
N GLN A 187 43.39 -24.79 -41.56
CA GLN A 187 43.68 -26.07 -42.21
C GLN A 187 43.28 -26.04 -43.70
N ARG A 188 42.07 -25.59 -44.05
CA ARG A 188 41.63 -25.50 -45.45
C ARG A 188 42.47 -24.52 -46.28
N VAL A 189 42.86 -23.37 -45.74
CA VAL A 189 43.75 -22.42 -46.41
C VAL A 189 45.15 -23.02 -46.63
N GLN A 190 45.66 -23.82 -45.68
CA GLN A 190 46.93 -24.54 -45.83
C GLN A 190 46.85 -25.66 -46.87
N GLU A 191 45.76 -26.44 -46.89
CA GLU A 191 45.48 -27.45 -47.91
C GLU A 191 45.41 -26.82 -49.31
N LEU A 192 44.59 -25.78 -49.49
CA LEU A 192 44.45 -25.05 -50.76
C LEU A 192 45.80 -24.45 -51.22
N SER A 193 46.54 -23.81 -50.33
CA SER A 193 47.84 -23.22 -50.68
C SER A 193 48.87 -24.29 -51.06
N ARG A 194 48.84 -25.45 -50.41
CA ARG A 194 49.68 -26.59 -50.77
C ARG A 194 49.32 -27.15 -52.15
N TYR A 195 48.06 -27.53 -52.39
CA TYR A 195 47.64 -28.07 -53.68
C TYR A 195 47.90 -27.10 -54.83
N ARG A 196 47.66 -25.80 -54.62
CA ARG A 196 48.03 -24.74 -55.58
C ARG A 196 49.54 -24.73 -55.86
N SER A 197 50.38 -24.86 -54.84
CA SER A 197 51.84 -24.86 -54.99
C SER A 197 52.35 -26.12 -55.69
N ASP A 198 51.84 -27.29 -55.32
CA ASP A 198 52.20 -28.59 -55.92
C ASP A 198 51.76 -28.64 -57.40
N PHE A 199 50.57 -28.12 -57.73
CA PHE A 199 50.08 -27.99 -59.11
C PHE A 199 50.91 -27.00 -59.93
N PHE A 200 51.15 -25.78 -59.43
CA PHE A 200 52.01 -24.81 -60.13
C PHE A 200 53.44 -25.32 -60.32
N GLY A 201 53.96 -26.11 -59.37
CA GLY A 201 55.26 -26.78 -59.50
C GLY A 201 55.30 -27.72 -60.71
N ARG A 202 54.32 -28.62 -60.82
CA ARG A 202 54.21 -29.57 -61.95
C ARG A 202 53.94 -28.89 -63.28
N LEU A 203 53.01 -27.93 -63.32
CA LEU A 203 52.70 -27.15 -64.53
C LEU A 203 53.93 -26.34 -64.98
N ARG A 204 54.71 -25.81 -64.02
CA ARG A 204 55.99 -25.18 -64.29
C ARG A 204 57.01 -26.17 -64.85
N GLU A 205 57.12 -27.37 -64.29
CA GLU A 205 58.06 -28.39 -64.77
C GLU A 205 57.80 -28.72 -66.25
N ILE A 206 56.55 -29.05 -66.60
CA ILE A 206 56.10 -29.38 -67.97
C ILE A 206 56.32 -28.21 -68.96
N LEU A 207 56.10 -26.97 -68.53
CA LEU A 207 56.24 -25.79 -69.39
C LEU A 207 57.65 -25.16 -69.37
N SER A 208 58.53 -25.55 -68.45
CA SER A 208 59.87 -24.95 -68.29
C SER A 208 60.91 -25.39 -69.31
N GLN A 209 60.65 -26.47 -70.06
CA GLN A 209 61.58 -27.01 -71.07
C GLN A 209 61.47 -26.28 -72.43
N ARG A 210 60.87 -25.08 -72.46
CA ARG A 210 60.46 -24.35 -73.67
C ARG A 210 61.06 -22.95 -73.65
N SER A 211 61.59 -22.49 -74.79
CA SER A 211 62.17 -21.14 -74.93
C SER A 211 61.11 -20.03 -74.88
N ASP A 212 59.88 -20.35 -75.28
CA ASP A 212 58.91 -19.35 -75.75
C ASP A 212 57.86 -19.00 -74.67
N ILE A 213 57.90 -19.70 -73.52
CA ILE A 213 57.04 -19.48 -72.36
C ILE A 213 57.87 -18.91 -71.22
N ARG A 214 57.55 -17.69 -70.77
CA ARG A 214 58.22 -17.07 -69.61
C ARG A 214 57.41 -17.27 -68.34
N VAL A 215 57.99 -17.94 -67.35
CA VAL A 215 57.36 -18.10 -66.02
C VAL A 215 57.70 -16.90 -65.14
N VAL A 216 56.69 -16.15 -64.71
CA VAL A 216 56.84 -14.95 -63.85
C VAL A 216 55.97 -15.11 -62.60
N GLY A 217 56.59 -15.48 -61.48
CA GLY A 217 55.88 -15.74 -60.24
C GLY A 217 54.91 -16.93 -60.36
N ASP A 218 53.61 -16.65 -60.33
CA ASP A 218 52.51 -17.62 -60.51
C ASP A 218 51.78 -17.47 -61.86
N ARG A 219 52.45 -16.88 -62.86
CA ARG A 219 51.93 -16.65 -64.20
C ARG A 219 52.82 -17.24 -65.30
N PHE A 220 52.19 -17.79 -66.34
CA PHE A 220 52.85 -18.22 -67.59
C PHE A 220 52.59 -17.18 -68.67
N VAL A 221 53.65 -16.56 -69.18
CA VAL A 221 53.56 -15.45 -70.15
C VAL A 221 53.97 -15.94 -71.53
N PHE A 222 53.03 -15.90 -72.47
CA PHE A 222 53.20 -16.17 -73.90
C PHE A 222 53.22 -14.85 -74.65
N GLN A 223 54.24 -14.60 -75.48
CA GLN A 223 54.25 -13.43 -76.37
C GLN A 223 53.13 -13.56 -77.40
N SER A 224 52.44 -12.46 -77.73
CA SER A 224 51.29 -12.51 -78.63
C SER A 224 51.67 -13.04 -80.02
N GLU A 225 52.88 -12.72 -80.49
CA GLU A 225 53.40 -13.11 -81.80
C GLU A 225 53.53 -14.62 -81.99
N VAL A 226 53.71 -15.36 -80.88
CA VAL A 226 53.80 -16.83 -80.88
C VAL A 226 52.41 -17.48 -81.00
N LEU A 227 51.34 -16.73 -80.66
CA LEU A 227 49.97 -17.24 -80.64
C LEU A 227 49.07 -16.64 -81.74
N PHE A 228 49.37 -15.43 -82.21
CA PHE A 228 48.52 -14.61 -83.05
C PHE A 228 49.35 -13.77 -84.03
N ASP A 229 48.82 -13.61 -85.24
CA ASP A 229 49.38 -12.66 -86.20
C ASP A 229 49.17 -11.21 -85.74
N SER A 230 49.96 -10.29 -86.31
CA SER A 230 49.96 -8.87 -85.90
C SER A 230 48.59 -8.21 -86.10
N GLY A 231 47.97 -7.77 -85.00
CA GLY A 231 46.63 -7.18 -84.98
C GLY A 231 45.47 -8.19 -85.07
N SER A 232 45.74 -9.48 -85.24
CA SER A 232 44.73 -10.55 -85.31
C SER A 232 44.38 -11.13 -83.94
N GLU A 233 43.16 -11.60 -83.79
CA GLU A 233 42.65 -12.42 -82.68
C GLU A 233 42.44 -13.90 -83.04
N GLU A 234 42.73 -14.28 -84.29
CA GLU A 234 42.75 -15.67 -84.75
C GLU A 234 44.10 -16.32 -84.43
N ILE A 235 44.07 -17.53 -83.88
CA ILE A 235 45.27 -18.25 -83.45
C ILE A 235 45.99 -18.79 -84.69
N ASN A 236 47.30 -18.58 -84.79
CA ASN A 236 48.09 -19.10 -85.92
C ASN A 236 48.58 -20.55 -85.66
N PRO A 237 49.01 -21.32 -86.68
CA PRO A 237 49.28 -22.75 -86.53
C PRO A 237 50.38 -23.10 -85.51
N ASP A 238 51.39 -22.24 -85.35
CA ASP A 238 52.42 -22.42 -84.32
C ASP A 238 51.83 -22.21 -82.91
N GLY A 239 50.95 -21.21 -82.77
CA GLY A 239 50.16 -20.95 -81.57
C GLY A 239 49.20 -22.08 -81.20
N GLU A 240 48.52 -22.67 -82.18
CA GLU A 240 47.72 -23.88 -81.98
C GLU A 240 48.59 -25.01 -81.41
N GLY A 241 49.79 -25.21 -81.97
CA GLY A 241 50.73 -26.22 -81.51
C GLY A 241 51.23 -26.03 -80.07
N GLU A 242 51.40 -24.80 -79.58
CA GLU A 242 51.74 -24.57 -78.16
C GLU A 242 50.52 -24.61 -77.22
N LEU A 243 49.35 -24.17 -77.68
CA LEU A 243 48.11 -24.24 -76.90
C LEU A 243 47.56 -25.67 -76.77
N GLU A 244 47.83 -26.56 -77.73
CA GLU A 244 47.51 -28.00 -77.62
C GLU A 244 48.32 -28.65 -76.49
N LYS A 245 49.65 -28.46 -76.50
CA LYS A 245 50.55 -28.99 -75.46
C LYS A 245 50.25 -28.41 -74.07
N LEU A 246 49.72 -27.18 -74.03
CA LEU A 246 49.19 -26.56 -72.81
C LEU A 246 47.87 -27.20 -72.36
N ALA A 247 46.95 -27.50 -73.28
CA ALA A 247 45.71 -28.20 -72.98
C ALA A 247 45.98 -29.61 -72.41
N ASP A 248 46.89 -30.36 -73.01
CA ASP A 248 47.31 -31.69 -72.51
C ASP A 248 47.83 -31.61 -71.06
N ALA A 249 48.70 -30.63 -70.77
CA ALA A 249 49.24 -30.40 -69.43
C ALA A 249 48.14 -30.00 -68.41
N ILE A 250 47.15 -29.20 -68.84
CA ILE A 250 45.99 -28.85 -68.00
C ILE A 250 45.14 -30.09 -67.74
N LEU A 251 44.88 -30.93 -68.75
CA LEU A 251 44.09 -32.15 -68.62
C LEU A 251 44.75 -33.16 -67.67
N GLU A 252 46.04 -33.47 -67.87
CA GLU A 252 46.79 -34.39 -67.01
C GLU A 252 46.76 -33.93 -65.53
N LEU A 253 47.06 -32.65 -65.28
CA LEU A 253 47.12 -32.12 -63.93
C LEU A 253 45.74 -31.87 -63.30
N SER A 254 44.71 -31.59 -64.10
CA SER A 254 43.33 -31.44 -63.60
C SER A 254 42.82 -32.71 -62.93
N SER A 255 43.22 -33.89 -63.45
CA SER A 255 42.87 -35.20 -62.86
C SER A 255 43.47 -35.45 -61.47
N GLN A 256 44.47 -34.64 -61.07
CA GLN A 256 45.19 -34.75 -59.80
C GLN A 256 44.68 -33.74 -58.74
N ILE A 257 43.78 -32.82 -59.10
CA ILE A 257 43.18 -31.87 -58.17
C ILE A 257 41.81 -32.40 -57.68
N PRO A 258 41.57 -32.52 -56.35
CA PRO A 258 40.26 -32.87 -55.81
C PRO A 258 39.15 -31.90 -56.25
N GLU A 259 37.94 -32.42 -56.54
CA GLU A 259 36.82 -31.63 -57.08
C GLU A 259 36.40 -30.47 -56.16
N GLU A 260 36.59 -30.65 -54.84
CA GLU A 260 36.26 -29.67 -53.80
C GLU A 260 37.07 -28.37 -53.87
N ILE A 261 38.17 -28.35 -54.66
CA ILE A 261 38.97 -27.15 -54.88
C ILE A 261 38.38 -26.35 -56.05
N ASN A 262 37.85 -25.17 -55.76
CA ASN A 262 37.23 -24.26 -56.75
C ASN A 262 38.25 -23.47 -57.60
N TRP A 263 39.31 -24.15 -58.05
CA TRP A 263 40.31 -23.56 -58.93
C TRP A 263 39.72 -23.23 -60.32
N VAL A 264 40.22 -22.16 -60.91
CA VAL A 264 40.06 -21.81 -62.33
C VAL A 264 41.38 -21.30 -62.89
N LEU A 265 41.64 -21.60 -64.17
CA LEU A 265 42.73 -21.04 -64.95
C LEU A 265 42.21 -19.77 -65.64
N ARG A 266 42.72 -18.61 -65.23
CA ARG A 266 42.43 -17.33 -65.84
C ARG A 266 43.42 -17.03 -66.96
N VAL A 267 42.90 -16.64 -68.11
CA VAL A 267 43.65 -16.22 -69.29
C VAL A 267 43.50 -14.71 -69.41
N ASP A 268 44.61 -14.01 -69.17
CA ASP A 268 44.71 -12.56 -69.11
C ASP A 268 45.36 -12.05 -70.41
N GLY A 269 44.58 -11.39 -71.27
CA GLY A 269 45.06 -10.77 -72.49
C GLY A 269 45.55 -9.34 -72.26
N HIS A 270 46.66 -8.98 -72.91
CA HIS A 270 47.23 -7.64 -72.88
C HIS A 270 47.66 -7.16 -74.28
N THR A 271 47.64 -5.84 -74.48
CA THR A 271 48.19 -5.19 -75.69
C THR A 271 49.38 -4.31 -75.33
N ASP A 272 50.02 -3.72 -76.34
CA ASP A 272 50.85 -2.53 -76.12
C ASP A 272 50.03 -1.24 -76.23
N ALA A 273 50.66 -0.11 -75.94
CA ALA A 273 50.03 1.21 -75.85
C ALA A 273 49.70 1.86 -77.21
N ARG A 274 50.02 1.23 -78.34
CA ARG A 274 49.64 1.78 -79.66
C ARG A 274 48.13 1.59 -79.87
N PRO A 275 47.41 2.63 -80.31
CA PRO A 275 45.98 2.51 -80.61
C PRO A 275 45.75 1.69 -81.88
N LEU A 276 44.69 0.88 -81.88
CA LEU A 276 44.13 0.31 -83.11
C LEU A 276 43.54 1.42 -83.98
N SER A 277 43.35 1.15 -85.27
CA SER A 277 42.80 2.13 -86.22
C SER A 277 41.35 2.55 -85.95
N GLY A 278 40.65 1.88 -85.02
CA GLY A 278 39.22 2.08 -84.72
C GLY A 278 38.25 1.64 -85.82
N THR A 279 38.76 1.34 -87.02
CA THR A 279 38.00 1.00 -88.24
C THR A 279 37.88 -0.50 -88.51
N GLY A 280 38.58 -1.34 -87.75
CA GLY A 280 38.54 -2.80 -87.87
C GLY A 280 37.37 -3.46 -87.13
N ARG A 281 37.38 -4.80 -87.10
CA ARG A 281 36.39 -5.61 -86.36
C ARG A 281 36.43 -5.36 -84.85
N LEU A 282 37.60 -4.99 -84.34
CA LEU A 282 37.90 -4.66 -82.95
C LEU A 282 38.26 -3.17 -82.89
N ARG A 283 37.59 -2.42 -82.03
CA ARG A 283 37.64 -0.95 -82.02
C ARG A 283 38.75 -0.37 -81.15
N ASN A 284 39.20 -1.13 -80.15
CA ASN A 284 40.14 -0.71 -79.13
C ASN A 284 40.87 -1.91 -78.52
N ASN A 285 41.89 -1.62 -77.70
CA ASN A 285 42.75 -2.60 -77.08
C ASN A 285 42.06 -3.46 -76.00
N TRP A 286 41.00 -2.98 -75.34
CA TRP A 286 40.18 -3.81 -74.44
C TRP A 286 39.46 -4.91 -75.24
N GLU A 287 38.88 -4.56 -76.38
CA GLU A 287 38.24 -5.52 -77.29
C GLU A 287 39.25 -6.53 -77.85
N LEU A 288 40.44 -6.10 -78.28
CA LEU A 288 41.48 -7.02 -78.79
C LEU A 288 42.06 -7.94 -77.72
N SER A 289 42.40 -7.41 -76.54
CA SER A 289 42.91 -8.24 -75.44
C SER A 289 41.87 -9.26 -74.96
N ALA A 290 40.62 -8.84 -74.81
CA ALA A 290 39.53 -9.75 -74.44
C ALA A 290 39.25 -10.78 -75.55
N ALA A 291 39.25 -10.38 -76.83
CA ALA A 291 39.05 -11.29 -77.95
C ALA A 291 40.14 -12.37 -78.01
N ARG A 292 41.41 -11.99 -77.89
CA ARG A 292 42.55 -12.93 -77.84
C ARG A 292 42.45 -13.91 -76.66
N ALA A 293 42.15 -13.42 -75.46
CA ALA A 293 41.94 -14.28 -74.29
C ALA A 293 40.75 -15.25 -74.48
N ILE A 294 39.67 -14.80 -75.12
CA ILE A 294 38.52 -15.63 -75.48
C ILE A 294 38.89 -16.67 -76.54
N SER A 295 39.71 -16.34 -77.53
CA SER A 295 40.21 -17.29 -78.54
C SER A 295 41.01 -18.42 -77.87
N VAL A 296 41.94 -18.10 -76.96
CA VAL A 296 42.69 -19.11 -76.19
C VAL A 296 41.75 -19.98 -75.36
N VAL A 297 40.81 -19.39 -74.62
CA VAL A 297 39.83 -20.17 -73.83
C VAL A 297 38.98 -21.08 -74.71
N ARG A 298 38.53 -20.61 -75.88
CA ARG A 298 37.78 -21.44 -76.84
C ARG A 298 38.62 -22.59 -77.38
N TYR A 299 39.91 -22.37 -77.65
CA TYR A 299 40.82 -23.40 -78.10
C TYR A 299 41.04 -24.48 -77.02
N LEU A 300 41.31 -24.08 -75.78
CA LEU A 300 41.46 -25.00 -74.65
C LEU A 300 40.18 -25.82 -74.40
N VAL A 301 38.99 -25.20 -74.53
CA VAL A 301 37.70 -25.91 -74.48
C VAL A 301 37.54 -26.89 -75.66
N ALA A 302 37.96 -26.52 -76.87
CA ALA A 302 37.91 -27.40 -78.03
C ALA A 302 38.87 -28.61 -77.91
N LYS A 303 39.97 -28.47 -77.17
CA LYS A 303 40.87 -29.57 -76.76
C LYS A 303 40.36 -30.36 -75.53
N GLY A 304 39.24 -29.97 -74.92
CA GLY A 304 38.54 -30.73 -73.89
C GLY A 304 38.65 -30.22 -72.45
N VAL A 305 39.32 -29.08 -72.20
CA VAL A 305 39.39 -28.48 -70.85
C VAL A 305 38.00 -27.99 -70.42
N ASP A 306 37.55 -28.34 -69.20
CA ASP A 306 36.23 -27.97 -68.68
C ASP A 306 36.02 -26.43 -68.71
N PRO A 307 35.00 -25.91 -69.43
CA PRO A 307 34.67 -24.49 -69.43
C PRO A 307 34.46 -23.87 -68.04
N LYS A 308 34.06 -24.65 -67.03
CA LYS A 308 33.92 -24.16 -65.64
C LYS A 308 35.26 -23.84 -64.97
N ARG A 309 36.34 -24.42 -65.49
CA ARG A 309 37.72 -24.24 -65.02
C ARG A 309 38.47 -23.15 -65.80
N LEU A 310 37.82 -22.43 -66.71
CA LEU A 310 38.43 -21.39 -67.56
C LEU A 310 37.75 -20.04 -67.39
N VAL A 311 38.53 -18.97 -67.37
CA VAL A 311 38.05 -17.57 -67.35
C VAL A 311 38.90 -16.74 -68.31
N ALA A 312 38.28 -15.99 -69.22
CA ALA A 312 38.98 -15.02 -70.06
C ALA A 312 38.84 -13.60 -69.50
N ALA A 313 39.91 -12.83 -69.48
CA ALA A 313 39.94 -11.41 -69.15
C ALA A 313 40.82 -10.65 -70.15
N GLY A 314 40.43 -9.42 -70.51
CA GLY A 314 41.26 -8.49 -71.27
C GLY A 314 41.61 -7.27 -70.42
N PHE A 315 42.84 -6.78 -70.52
CA PHE A 315 43.35 -5.63 -69.74
C PHE A 315 43.83 -4.46 -70.61
N GLY A 316 43.74 -4.57 -71.94
CA GLY A 316 44.28 -3.58 -72.89
C GLY A 316 45.76 -3.25 -72.62
N GLU A 317 46.13 -1.99 -72.81
CA GLU A 317 47.45 -1.45 -72.49
C GLU A 317 47.66 -1.16 -70.99
N PHE A 318 46.62 -1.24 -70.17
CA PHE A 318 46.59 -0.69 -68.80
C PHE A 318 47.33 -1.53 -67.75
N GLN A 319 48.02 -2.59 -68.17
CA GLN A 319 48.95 -3.36 -67.37
C GLN A 319 50.18 -3.71 -68.21
N PRO A 320 51.10 -2.76 -68.48
CA PRO A 320 52.36 -3.04 -69.14
C PRO A 320 53.27 -3.89 -68.23
N LEU A 321 54.08 -4.74 -68.84
CA LEU A 321 55.17 -5.47 -68.20
C LEU A 321 56.49 -4.67 -68.22
N GLU A 322 56.65 -3.79 -69.22
CA GLU A 322 57.79 -2.88 -69.38
C GLU A 322 57.29 -1.51 -69.87
N GLU A 323 57.75 -0.43 -69.26
CA GLU A 323 57.34 0.94 -69.64
C GLU A 323 58.09 1.45 -70.88
N GLY A 324 57.40 2.25 -71.71
CA GLY A 324 57.98 2.92 -72.88
C GLY A 324 57.60 2.32 -74.22
N GLU A 325 58.09 2.97 -75.29
CA GLU A 325 57.66 2.74 -76.68
C GLU A 325 58.69 1.97 -77.52
N SER A 326 59.69 1.34 -76.89
CA SER A 326 60.69 0.55 -77.64
C SER A 326 60.02 -0.68 -78.29
N PRO A 327 60.47 -1.14 -79.48
CA PRO A 327 59.86 -2.31 -80.12
C PRO A 327 59.83 -3.57 -79.24
N ASP A 328 60.85 -3.72 -78.38
CA ASP A 328 60.99 -4.80 -77.40
C ASP A 328 60.04 -4.64 -76.20
N ALA A 329 59.92 -3.44 -75.61
CA ALA A 329 58.95 -3.16 -74.56
C ALA A 329 57.50 -3.36 -75.06
N LEU A 330 57.18 -2.84 -76.26
CA LEU A 330 55.89 -3.06 -76.90
C LEU A 330 55.64 -4.56 -77.14
N ALA A 331 56.63 -5.34 -77.59
CA ALA A 331 56.49 -6.79 -77.76
C ALA A 331 56.25 -7.52 -76.43
N LYS A 332 57.01 -7.20 -75.37
CA LYS A 332 56.80 -7.74 -74.02
C LYS A 332 55.41 -7.40 -73.46
N ASN A 333 54.83 -6.25 -73.85
CA ASN A 333 53.52 -5.82 -73.40
C ASN A 333 52.37 -6.56 -74.12
N ARG A 334 52.51 -6.87 -75.42
CA ARG A 334 51.58 -7.72 -76.17
C ARG A 334 51.71 -9.19 -75.77
N ARG A 335 50.94 -9.65 -74.79
CA ARG A 335 51.04 -11.04 -74.28
C ARG A 335 49.70 -11.64 -73.87
N ILE A 336 49.69 -12.96 -73.74
CA ILE A 336 48.73 -13.71 -72.94
C ILE A 336 49.44 -14.16 -71.66
N GLU A 337 48.88 -13.85 -70.50
CA GLU A 337 49.31 -14.43 -69.23
C GLU A 337 48.28 -15.48 -68.79
N LEU A 338 48.73 -16.65 -68.32
CA LEU A 338 47.86 -17.64 -67.69
C LEU A 338 48.19 -17.77 -66.21
N LYS A 339 47.15 -17.67 -65.37
CA LYS A 339 47.25 -17.66 -63.91
C LYS A 339 46.16 -18.56 -63.29
N LEU A 340 46.54 -19.49 -62.42
CA LEU A 340 45.58 -20.20 -61.59
C LEU A 340 45.06 -19.30 -60.45
N THR A 341 43.75 -19.32 -60.21
CA THR A 341 43.10 -18.61 -59.11
C THR A 341 41.92 -19.42 -58.57
N GLU A 342 41.28 -18.92 -57.50
CA GLU A 342 40.03 -19.47 -56.98
C GLU A 342 38.87 -18.60 -57.50
N ARG A 343 37.66 -19.17 -57.60
CA ARG A 343 36.47 -18.53 -58.18
C ARG A 343 35.68 -17.69 -57.18
#